data_AF-A0A135W9C9-F1
#
_entry.id   AF-A0A135W9C9-F1
#
_cell.length_a   1.000
_cell.length_b   1.000
_cell.length_c   1.000
_cell.angle_alpha   90.00
_cell.angle_beta   90.00
_cell.angle_gamma   90.00
#
_symmetry.space_group_name_H-M   'P 1'
#
loop_
_entity.id
_entity.type
_entity.pdbx_description
1 polymer ?
#
loop_
_entity_poly.entity_id
_entity_poly.type
_entity_poly.pdbx_seq_one_letter_code
_entity_poly.pdbx_strand_id
1 'polypeptide(L)'
;MKSFFICNLLLLIIAIDSSLVAQTKDPKVSASEKTKTDKITIKESFNEEDIAVNEFLTDRLKPIRSNFKRINSITKWSSVKKRDIEGESAEGGEAVFYEQKGRLEKITVRLYGEMGQTLAEYYLLNGQLSFVFEKNYTYNRPLFYDVKAMKENNDTEAFDFEKSEIEENRNYFEKGKLIHVMNSMDCGAPFSGDYIMEEEKRLTELFKKLLKLSKEK
;
A
#
# COMPACT_ATOMS: atom_id res chain seq x y z
N MET A 1 -63.08 -24.99 -56.93
CA MET A 1 -62.82 -25.68 -58.21
C MET A 1 -61.42 -26.26 -58.18
N LYS A 2 -61.23 -27.35 -58.94
CA LYS A 2 -60.00 -27.94 -59.52
C LYS A 2 -58.82 -26.93 -59.63
N SER A 3 -57.54 -27.33 -59.55
CA SER A 3 -56.96 -28.64 -59.91
C SER A 3 -55.64 -28.92 -59.17
N PHE A 4 -55.26 -30.20 -59.10
CA PHE A 4 -53.88 -30.65 -58.95
C PHE A 4 -53.02 -30.18 -60.14
N PHE A 5 -51.71 -30.04 -59.92
CA PHE A 5 -50.72 -30.42 -60.93
C PHE A 5 -49.55 -31.15 -60.26
N ILE A 6 -49.04 -32.18 -60.94
CA ILE A 6 -48.05 -33.14 -60.44
C ILE A 6 -46.77 -32.97 -61.26
N CYS A 7 -45.61 -33.04 -60.59
CA CYS A 7 -44.37 -33.64 -61.10
C CYS A 7 -43.53 -34.04 -59.85
N ASN A 8 -43.05 -35.28 -59.66
CA ASN A 8 -42.03 -36.00 -60.45
C ASN A 8 -40.73 -35.17 -60.58
N LEU A 9 -39.49 -35.66 -60.42
CA LEU A 9 -38.90 -36.95 -60.03
C LEU A 9 -37.43 -36.62 -59.59
N LEU A 10 -36.60 -37.39 -58.87
CA LEU A 10 -36.50 -38.81 -58.43
C LEU A 10 -35.87 -38.84 -57.02
N LEU A 11 -35.82 -39.99 -56.34
CA LEU A 11 -34.87 -40.25 -55.25
C LEU A 11 -33.49 -40.67 -55.76
N LEU A 12 -32.42 -40.28 -55.07
CA LEU A 12 -31.25 -41.14 -54.92
C LEU A 12 -30.78 -41.11 -53.47
N ILE A 13 -30.74 -42.28 -52.83
CA ILE A 13 -30.22 -42.50 -51.47
C ILE A 13 -28.87 -43.20 -51.59
N ILE A 14 -27.87 -42.71 -50.86
CA ILE A 14 -26.74 -43.41 -50.19
C ILE A 14 -26.13 -42.28 -49.33
N ALA A 15 -26.43 -42.13 -48.03
CA ALA A 15 -26.07 -42.99 -46.90
C ALA A 15 -24.54 -43.11 -46.69
N ILE A 16 -24.02 -42.39 -45.69
CA ILE A 16 -22.96 -42.82 -44.74
C ILE A 16 -23.02 -41.87 -43.52
N ASP A 17 -23.38 -42.47 -42.39
CA ASP A 17 -22.99 -42.25 -40.99
C ASP A 17 -22.82 -40.86 -40.33
N SER A 18 -23.46 -40.78 -39.16
CA SER A 18 -22.95 -40.25 -37.88
C SER A 18 -22.41 -38.81 -37.84
N SER A 19 -23.21 -37.78 -37.53
CA SER A 19 -23.82 -37.43 -36.22
C SER A 19 -22.90 -36.70 -35.22
N LEU A 20 -23.39 -35.58 -34.68
CA LEU A 20 -22.78 -34.68 -33.67
C LEU A 20 -21.51 -33.93 -34.14
N VAL A 21 -21.27 -32.65 -33.81
CA VAL A 21 -22.05 -31.67 -33.04
C VAL A 21 -21.79 -30.25 -33.58
N ALA A 22 -22.65 -29.28 -33.23
CA ALA A 22 -22.59 -27.91 -33.74
C ALA A 22 -21.25 -27.18 -33.43
N GLN A 23 -20.75 -26.43 -34.40
CA GLN A 23 -19.66 -25.47 -34.18
C GLN A 23 -20.17 -24.22 -33.45
N THR A 24 -19.90 -24.12 -32.14
CA THR A 24 -19.78 -22.82 -31.49
C THR A 24 -18.31 -22.39 -31.54
N LYS A 25 -18.03 -21.24 -32.17
CA LYS A 25 -16.68 -20.68 -32.27
C LYS A 25 -16.33 -19.96 -30.97
N ASP A 26 -15.68 -20.67 -30.05
CA ASP A 26 -15.01 -20.01 -28.93
C ASP A 26 -13.70 -19.37 -29.42
N PRO A 27 -13.53 -18.03 -29.31
CA PRO A 27 -12.24 -17.42 -29.55
C PRO A 27 -11.28 -17.85 -28.43
N LYS A 28 -10.15 -18.40 -28.85
CA LYS A 28 -9.05 -18.81 -27.98
C LYS A 28 -8.49 -17.57 -27.28
N VAL A 29 -9.04 -17.22 -26.12
CA VAL A 29 -8.49 -16.21 -25.22
C VAL A 29 -7.07 -16.65 -24.89
N SER A 30 -6.09 -15.96 -25.46
CA SER A 30 -4.70 -16.11 -25.04
C SER A 30 -4.66 -15.86 -23.54
N ALA A 31 -4.01 -16.75 -22.80
CA ALA A 31 -3.75 -16.52 -21.40
C ALA A 31 -2.87 -15.27 -21.29
N SER A 32 -3.52 -14.13 -21.06
CA SER A 32 -2.84 -12.88 -20.71
C SER A 32 -1.90 -13.20 -19.56
N GLU A 33 -0.61 -12.92 -19.76
CA GLU A 33 0.39 -13.11 -18.74
C GLU A 33 -0.07 -12.35 -17.49
N LYS A 34 -0.27 -13.07 -16.39
CA LYS A 34 -0.52 -12.43 -15.09
C LYS A 34 0.77 -11.75 -14.67
N THR A 35 0.90 -10.48 -15.02
CA THR A 35 2.06 -9.65 -14.67
C THR A 35 2.29 -9.72 -13.16
N LYS A 36 3.54 -9.88 -12.75
CA LYS A 36 3.98 -10.10 -11.35
C LYS A 36 3.86 -8.86 -10.44
N THR A 37 2.89 -7.97 -10.68
CA THR A 37 2.82 -6.64 -10.05
C THR A 37 2.22 -6.64 -8.63
N ASP A 38 1.46 -7.67 -8.22
CA ASP A 38 0.78 -7.72 -6.90
C ASP A 38 1.69 -7.98 -5.67
N LYS A 39 3.01 -7.69 -5.73
CA LYS A 39 3.97 -8.16 -4.70
C LYS A 39 4.87 -7.12 -4.03
N ILE A 40 5.03 -5.90 -4.55
CA ILE A 40 6.04 -4.95 -4.05
C ILE A 40 5.35 -3.82 -3.26
N THR A 41 4.96 -4.11 -2.02
CA THR A 41 4.28 -3.14 -1.14
C THR A 41 4.64 -3.42 0.32
N ILE A 42 5.14 -2.42 1.05
CA ILE A 42 5.46 -2.55 2.47
C ILE A 42 4.21 -2.95 3.27
N LYS A 43 4.30 -3.87 4.23
CA LYS A 43 3.14 -4.22 5.08
C LYS A 43 2.92 -3.19 6.18
N GLU A 44 1.66 -2.84 6.41
CA GLU A 44 1.26 -2.03 7.56
C GLU A 44 1.46 -2.79 8.87
N SER A 45 1.70 -2.04 9.94
CA SER A 45 1.73 -2.56 11.30
C SER A 45 0.38 -3.20 11.67
N PHE A 46 0.42 -4.48 12.06
CA PHE A 46 -0.75 -5.26 12.48
C PHE A 46 -0.34 -6.22 13.61
N ASN A 47 -1.07 -6.18 14.73
CA ASN A 47 -0.68 -6.81 16.01
C ASN A 47 0.76 -6.45 16.46
N GLU A 48 1.27 -5.28 16.07
CA GLU A 48 2.60 -4.79 16.45
C GLU A 48 2.56 -4.06 17.80
N GLU A 49 3.61 -4.23 18.60
CA GLU A 49 3.88 -3.46 19.82
C GLU A 49 5.07 -2.52 19.59
N ASP A 50 5.09 -1.39 20.28
CA ASP A 50 6.19 -0.44 20.17
C ASP A 50 7.41 -0.88 21.01
N ILE A 51 8.62 -0.51 20.56
CA ILE A 51 9.90 -0.93 21.15
C ILE A 51 10.11 -0.28 22.54
N ALA A 52 10.82 -0.96 23.44
CA ALA A 52 11.18 -0.39 24.73
C ALA A 52 12.19 0.77 24.58
N VAL A 53 11.81 1.94 25.09
CA VAL A 53 12.64 3.16 25.12
C VAL A 53 13.43 3.21 26.44
N ASN A 54 14.49 4.03 26.50
CA ASN A 54 15.22 4.35 27.72
C ASN A 54 14.27 4.66 28.91
N GLU A 55 14.66 4.21 30.10
CA GLU A 55 13.88 4.23 31.35
C GLU A 55 13.26 5.61 31.64
N PHE A 56 14.01 6.69 31.39
CA PHE A 56 13.60 8.08 31.65
C PHE A 56 12.30 8.53 30.94
N LEU A 57 12.02 8.04 29.73
CA LEU A 57 10.78 8.40 29.00
C LEU A 57 9.69 7.33 29.10
N THR A 58 9.98 6.19 29.71
CA THR A 58 9.08 5.02 29.71
C THR A 58 7.68 5.37 30.23
N ASP A 59 7.57 6.10 31.35
CA ASP A 59 6.28 6.48 31.92
C ASP A 59 5.51 7.49 31.06
N ARG A 60 6.20 8.46 30.46
CA ARG A 60 5.58 9.47 29.60
C ARG A 60 5.05 8.88 28.30
N LEU A 61 5.73 7.86 27.76
CA LEU A 61 5.36 7.20 26.51
C LEU A 61 4.35 6.04 26.70
N LYS A 62 4.16 5.52 27.93
CA LYS A 62 3.17 4.45 28.22
C LYS A 62 1.79 4.65 27.57
N PRO A 63 1.14 5.84 27.62
CA PRO A 63 -0.16 6.04 26.97
C PRO A 63 -0.10 5.91 25.45
N ILE A 64 0.97 6.40 24.82
CA ILE A 64 1.17 6.38 23.36
C ILE A 64 1.40 4.93 22.90
N ARG A 65 2.29 4.20 23.58
CA ARG A 65 2.62 2.79 23.29
C ARG A 65 1.41 1.86 23.48
N SER A 66 0.63 2.12 24.54
CA SER A 66 -0.64 1.42 24.77
C SER A 66 -1.67 1.71 23.68
N ASN A 67 -1.71 2.94 23.16
CA ASN A 67 -2.59 3.34 22.07
C ASN A 67 -2.22 2.66 20.74
N PHE A 68 -0.93 2.64 20.40
CA PHE A 68 -0.40 1.94 19.21
C PHE A 68 -0.78 0.45 19.22
N LYS A 69 -0.47 -0.26 20.31
CA LYS A 69 -0.85 -1.67 20.51
C LYS A 69 -2.35 -1.89 20.37
N ARG A 70 -3.17 -1.06 21.04
CA ARG A 70 -4.64 -1.13 20.98
C ARG A 70 -5.15 -0.98 19.55
N ILE A 71 -4.62 0.00 18.81
CA ILE A 71 -5.05 0.30 17.43
C ILE A 71 -4.66 -0.84 16.48
N ASN A 72 -3.42 -1.32 16.55
CA ASN A 72 -2.96 -2.41 15.69
C ASN A 72 -3.56 -3.78 16.04
N SER A 73 -4.23 -3.90 17.19
CA SER A 73 -5.06 -5.07 17.56
C SER A 73 -6.49 -5.02 16.98
N ILE A 74 -6.89 -3.96 16.26
CA ILE A 74 -8.22 -3.85 15.66
C ILE A 74 -8.29 -4.68 14.37
N THR A 75 -9.02 -5.80 14.43
CA THR A 75 -9.22 -6.71 13.29
C THR A 75 -10.41 -6.33 12.40
N LYS A 76 -11.34 -5.49 12.90
CA LYS A 76 -12.51 -5.03 12.15
C LYS A 76 -12.81 -3.57 12.41
N TRP A 77 -12.59 -2.76 11.38
CA TRP A 77 -12.86 -1.34 11.34
C TRP A 77 -14.34 -1.03 11.07
N SER A 78 -14.79 0.15 11.50
CA SER A 78 -16.15 0.64 11.26
C SER A 78 -16.28 1.32 9.90
N SER A 79 -15.20 1.96 9.44
CA SER A 79 -15.05 2.50 8.09
C SER A 79 -13.58 2.48 7.70
N VAL A 80 -13.30 2.15 6.44
CA VAL A 80 -11.99 2.23 5.81
C VAL A 80 -12.18 2.98 4.49
N LYS A 81 -11.46 4.08 4.29
CA LYS A 81 -11.55 4.91 3.07
C LYS A 81 -10.16 5.06 2.48
N LYS A 82 -10.00 4.79 1.18
CA LYS A 82 -8.79 5.11 0.42
C LYS A 82 -8.98 6.44 -0.33
N ARG A 83 -7.90 7.19 -0.46
CA ARG A 83 -7.75 8.40 -1.29
C ARG A 83 -6.36 8.38 -1.90
N ASP A 84 -6.22 8.89 -3.11
CA ASP A 84 -4.92 9.06 -3.74
C ASP A 84 -4.27 10.36 -3.24
N ILE A 85 -2.94 10.44 -3.34
CA ILE A 85 -2.12 11.59 -2.92
C ILE A 85 -1.32 12.05 -4.13
N GLU A 86 -1.49 13.31 -4.52
CA GLU A 86 -0.71 13.96 -5.58
C GLU A 86 0.29 14.95 -4.98
N GLY A 87 1.46 15.08 -5.61
CA GLY A 87 2.44 16.12 -5.28
C GLY A 87 3.29 15.94 -4.01
N GLU A 88 3.07 14.88 -3.22
CA GLU A 88 3.92 14.56 -2.06
C GLU A 88 5.11 13.63 -2.41
N SER A 89 5.16 13.07 -3.63
CA SER A 89 6.27 12.24 -4.14
C SER A 89 6.32 12.25 -5.68
N ALA A 90 7.37 11.64 -6.25
CA ALA A 90 7.59 11.59 -7.69
C ALA A 90 6.53 10.77 -8.47
N GLU A 91 6.06 9.67 -7.89
CA GLU A 91 5.03 8.79 -8.50
C GLU A 91 3.65 8.92 -7.83
N GLY A 92 3.49 9.90 -6.93
CA GLY A 92 2.30 10.02 -6.10
C GLY A 92 2.19 8.92 -5.04
N GLY A 93 1.00 8.80 -4.45
CA GLY A 93 0.79 7.94 -3.31
C GLY A 93 -0.68 7.69 -2.98
N GLU A 94 -0.92 7.12 -1.81
CA GLU A 94 -2.25 6.82 -1.29
C GLU A 94 -2.32 7.02 0.23
N ALA A 95 -3.48 7.48 0.71
CA ALA A 95 -3.85 7.49 2.11
C ALA A 95 -5.00 6.50 2.36
N VAL A 96 -4.90 5.70 3.42
CA VAL A 96 -6.00 4.89 3.94
C VAL A 96 -6.39 5.36 5.34
N PHE A 97 -7.64 5.77 5.49
CA PHE A 97 -8.22 6.31 6.72
C PHE A 97 -9.02 5.24 7.44
N TYR A 98 -8.64 4.92 8.67
CA TYR A 98 -9.23 3.87 9.50
C TYR A 98 -10.03 4.48 10.64
N GLU A 99 -11.35 4.28 10.59
CA GLU A 99 -12.30 4.79 11.57
C GLU A 99 -12.90 3.67 12.43
N GLN A 100 -12.96 3.87 13.74
CA GLN A 100 -13.67 3.00 14.66
C GLN A 100 -14.71 3.77 15.48
N LYS A 101 -15.96 3.29 15.48
CA LYS A 101 -17.11 3.92 16.17
C LYS A 101 -17.26 5.42 15.83
N GLY A 102 -17.05 5.79 14.57
CA GLY A 102 -17.17 7.17 14.07
C GLY A 102 -16.01 8.10 14.44
N ARG A 103 -14.87 7.56 14.92
CA ARG A 103 -13.65 8.32 15.21
C ARG A 103 -12.53 7.85 14.30
N LEU A 104 -11.74 8.78 13.77
CA LEU A 104 -10.48 8.45 13.09
C LEU A 104 -9.45 8.00 14.13
N GLU A 105 -8.88 6.81 13.94
CA GLU A 105 -7.93 6.20 14.88
C GLU A 105 -6.54 6.06 14.25
N LYS A 106 -6.48 5.69 12.96
CA LYS A 106 -5.23 5.49 12.20
C LYS A 106 -5.36 6.07 10.79
N ILE A 107 -4.26 6.58 10.24
CA ILE A 107 -4.08 6.87 8.81
C ILE A 107 -2.82 6.14 8.38
N THR A 108 -2.85 5.36 7.30
CA THR A 108 -1.62 4.95 6.61
C THR A 108 -1.45 5.76 5.34
N VAL A 109 -0.21 6.06 5.01
CA VAL A 109 0.21 6.84 3.86
C VAL A 109 1.31 6.07 3.16
N ARG A 110 1.19 5.88 1.86
CA ARG A 110 2.21 5.29 1.00
C ARG A 110 2.62 6.32 -0.03
N LEU A 111 3.91 6.58 -0.14
CA LEU A 111 4.49 7.45 -1.16
C LEU A 111 5.43 6.63 -2.01
N TYR A 112 5.22 6.65 -3.33
CA TYR A 112 5.97 5.85 -4.30
C TYR A 112 7.03 6.69 -5.05
N GLY A 113 8.08 6.02 -5.49
CA GLY A 113 9.13 6.55 -6.35
C GLY A 113 10.05 5.45 -6.90
N GLU A 114 10.79 5.77 -7.96
CA GLU A 114 11.56 4.78 -8.71
C GLU A 114 12.62 4.06 -7.86
N MET A 115 13.24 4.78 -6.92
CA MET A 115 14.33 4.32 -6.05
C MET A 115 13.89 3.93 -4.62
N GLY A 116 12.59 3.97 -4.32
CA GLY A 116 12.13 3.68 -2.96
C GLY A 116 10.64 3.90 -2.73
N GLN A 117 10.17 3.52 -1.55
CA GLN A 117 8.82 3.87 -1.09
C GLN A 117 8.83 4.17 0.41
N THR A 118 7.98 5.10 0.84
CA THR A 118 7.74 5.39 2.26
C THR A 118 6.37 4.87 2.65
N LEU A 119 6.29 4.14 3.77
CA LEU A 119 5.06 3.88 4.50
C LEU A 119 5.07 4.70 5.79
N ALA A 120 4.15 5.64 5.94
CA ALA A 120 3.94 6.41 7.17
C ALA A 120 2.59 6.03 7.82
N GLU A 121 2.59 5.77 9.12
CA GLU A 121 1.42 5.35 9.88
C GLU A 121 1.16 6.34 11.03
N TYR A 122 0.10 7.14 10.90
CA TYR A 122 -0.31 8.17 11.87
C TYR A 122 -1.35 7.61 12.84
N TYR A 123 -1.09 7.68 14.14
CA TYR A 123 -1.95 7.16 15.20
C TYR A 123 -2.52 8.28 16.05
N LEU A 124 -3.83 8.30 16.20
CA LEU A 124 -4.55 9.30 16.98
C LEU A 124 -4.87 8.78 18.39
N LEU A 125 -4.61 9.61 19.40
CA LEU A 125 -5.08 9.42 20.77
C LEU A 125 -6.04 10.56 21.11
N ASN A 126 -7.27 10.24 21.48
CA ASN A 126 -8.32 11.23 21.79
C ASN A 126 -8.53 12.28 20.67
N GLY A 127 -8.35 11.89 19.41
CA GLY A 127 -8.48 12.76 18.24
C GLY A 127 -7.27 13.67 17.96
N GLN A 128 -6.19 13.57 18.75
CA GLN A 128 -4.93 14.29 18.53
C GLN A 128 -3.86 13.34 17.99
N LEU A 129 -2.92 13.85 17.18
CA LEU A 129 -1.76 13.07 16.75
C LEU A 129 -0.93 12.67 17.99
N SER A 130 -0.60 11.38 18.09
CA SER A 130 0.09 10.80 19.24
C SER A 130 1.36 10.03 18.88
N PHE A 131 1.38 9.43 17.69
CA PHE A 131 2.52 8.69 17.19
C PHE A 131 2.51 8.71 15.66
N VAL A 132 3.68 8.81 15.05
CA VAL A 132 3.89 8.48 13.63
C VAL A 132 4.98 7.41 13.57
N PHE A 133 4.72 6.36 12.82
CA PHE A 133 5.70 5.32 12.52
C PHE A 133 5.96 5.31 11.02
N GLU A 134 7.19 5.58 10.62
CA GLU A 134 7.62 5.63 9.23
C GLU A 134 8.61 4.51 8.93
N LYS A 135 8.43 3.88 7.77
CA LYS A 135 9.35 2.90 7.18
C LYS A 135 9.75 3.42 5.80
N ASN A 136 10.98 3.88 5.67
CA ASN A 136 11.57 4.31 4.40
C ASN A 136 12.33 3.12 3.81
N TYR A 137 12.01 2.74 2.57
CA TYR A 137 12.70 1.70 1.83
C TYR A 137 13.51 2.35 0.71
N THR A 138 14.83 2.18 0.73
CA THR A 138 15.73 2.57 -0.36
C THR A 138 16.08 1.32 -1.17
N TYR A 139 15.68 1.28 -2.44
CA TYR A 139 15.90 0.11 -3.29
C TYR A 139 17.36 0.01 -3.74
N ASN A 140 17.85 -1.22 -3.94
CA ASN A 140 19.19 -1.45 -4.46
C ASN A 140 19.37 -0.92 -5.90
N ARG A 141 18.29 -0.87 -6.70
CA ARG A 141 18.21 -0.34 -8.07
C ARG A 141 16.80 0.24 -8.34
N PRO A 142 16.58 1.00 -9.43
CA PRO A 142 15.25 1.47 -9.79
C PRO A 142 14.25 0.31 -9.96
N LEU A 143 12.98 0.52 -9.60
CA LEU A 143 11.94 -0.52 -9.62
C LEU A 143 11.79 -1.24 -10.97
N PHE A 144 12.09 -0.55 -12.08
CA PHE A 144 12.03 -1.09 -13.45
C PHE A 144 13.32 -1.81 -13.90
N TYR A 145 14.38 -1.81 -13.08
CA TYR A 145 15.73 -2.22 -13.47
C TYR A 145 15.92 -3.75 -13.40
N ASP A 146 15.38 -4.46 -14.39
CA ASP A 146 15.39 -5.92 -14.43
C ASP A 146 16.75 -6.54 -14.86
N VAL A 147 16.78 -7.87 -14.95
CA VAL A 147 17.97 -8.64 -15.39
C VAL A 147 18.39 -8.32 -16.84
N LYS A 148 17.48 -7.81 -17.68
CA LYS A 148 17.81 -7.35 -19.02
C LYS A 148 18.51 -5.99 -18.94
N ALA A 149 17.94 -5.01 -18.23
CA ALA A 149 18.54 -3.71 -18.00
C ALA A 149 19.93 -3.81 -17.37
N MET A 150 20.10 -4.66 -16.34
CA MET A 150 21.40 -4.98 -15.73
C MET A 150 22.44 -5.42 -16.77
N LYS A 151 22.08 -6.34 -17.67
CA LYS A 151 22.99 -6.84 -18.73
C LYS A 151 23.29 -5.79 -19.80
N GLU A 152 22.29 -5.02 -20.20
CA GLU A 152 22.44 -3.98 -21.24
C GLU A 152 23.33 -2.82 -20.76
N ASN A 153 23.39 -2.57 -19.45
CA ASN A 153 24.22 -1.52 -18.84
C ASN A 153 25.54 -2.03 -18.24
N ASN A 154 25.87 -3.32 -18.39
CA ASN A 154 27.04 -3.97 -17.77
C ASN A 154 27.10 -3.84 -16.22
N ASP A 155 25.96 -3.82 -15.56
CA ASP A 155 25.84 -3.76 -14.09
C ASP A 155 25.93 -5.17 -13.46
N THR A 156 26.19 -5.23 -12.16
CA THR A 156 26.39 -6.45 -11.37
C THR A 156 25.11 -6.96 -10.70
N GLU A 157 24.06 -6.14 -10.60
CA GLU A 157 22.78 -6.53 -10.01
C GLU A 157 21.56 -5.87 -10.68
N ALA A 158 20.45 -6.61 -10.65
CA ALA A 158 19.12 -6.11 -10.96
C ALA A 158 18.42 -5.65 -9.68
N PHE A 159 17.28 -4.97 -9.83
CA PHE A 159 16.37 -4.67 -8.74
C PHE A 159 15.94 -5.95 -8.00
N ASP A 160 16.07 -5.91 -6.68
CA ASP A 160 15.69 -6.96 -5.75
C ASP A 160 15.16 -6.31 -4.48
N PHE A 161 13.84 -6.35 -4.28
CA PHE A 161 13.18 -5.68 -3.15
C PHE A 161 13.68 -6.19 -1.79
N GLU A 162 14.10 -7.45 -1.69
CA GLU A 162 14.62 -8.05 -0.44
C GLU A 162 16.02 -7.53 -0.08
N LYS A 163 16.69 -6.81 -1.00
CA LYS A 163 17.94 -6.07 -0.74
C LYS A 163 17.73 -4.59 -0.40
N SER A 164 16.48 -4.13 -0.28
CA SER A 164 16.23 -2.72 0.06
C SER A 164 16.77 -2.41 1.46
N GLU A 165 17.42 -1.26 1.61
CA GLU A 165 17.73 -0.72 2.94
C GLU A 165 16.44 -0.21 3.58
N ILE A 166 16.26 -0.47 4.88
CA ILE A 166 15.05 -0.12 5.61
C ILE A 166 15.42 0.76 6.80
N GLU A 167 14.89 1.97 6.83
CA GLU A 167 15.00 2.91 7.93
C GLU A 167 13.64 3.06 8.62
N GLU A 168 13.58 2.76 9.92
CA GLU A 168 12.40 2.95 10.76
C GLU A 168 12.52 4.22 11.61
N ASN A 169 11.53 5.11 11.52
CA ASN A 169 11.41 6.32 12.35
C ASN A 169 10.16 6.25 13.23
N ARG A 170 10.34 6.44 14.54
CA ARG A 170 9.29 6.39 15.57
C ARG A 170 9.18 7.74 16.25
N ASN A 171 8.11 8.48 15.91
CA ASN A 171 7.92 9.89 16.22
C ASN A 171 6.78 10.07 17.24
N TYR A 172 7.10 10.48 18.46
CA TYR A 172 6.15 10.50 19.60
C TYR A 172 5.63 11.91 19.88
N PHE A 173 4.30 12.07 19.88
CA PHE A 173 3.64 13.36 20.07
C PHE A 173 2.86 13.45 21.39
N GLU A 174 3.01 14.56 22.10
CA GLU A 174 2.20 14.92 23.26
C GLU A 174 1.71 16.36 23.12
N LYS A 175 0.40 16.60 23.32
CA LYS A 175 -0.22 17.95 23.27
C LYS A 175 0.08 18.71 21.96
N GLY A 176 0.25 17.99 20.85
CA GLY A 176 0.58 18.54 19.54
C GLY A 176 2.05 18.91 19.34
N LYS A 177 2.96 18.46 20.22
CA LYS A 177 4.41 18.65 20.10
C LYS A 177 5.14 17.32 19.96
N LEU A 178 6.18 17.29 19.12
CA LEU A 178 7.09 16.16 18.99
C LEU A 178 8.01 16.15 20.23
N ILE A 179 7.92 15.10 21.04
CA ILE A 179 8.63 15.02 22.33
C ILE A 179 9.76 14.00 22.34
N HIS A 180 9.80 13.11 21.35
CA HIS A 180 10.84 12.12 21.18
C HIS A 180 10.83 11.59 19.74
N VAL A 181 12.00 11.22 19.24
CA VAL A 181 12.23 10.53 17.96
C VAL A 181 13.19 9.37 18.24
N MET A 182 12.94 8.23 17.63
CA MET A 182 13.89 7.13 17.52
C MET A 182 14.04 6.74 16.05
N ASN A 183 15.27 6.47 15.63
CA ASN A 183 15.61 6.06 14.28
C ASN A 183 16.39 4.73 14.36
N SER A 184 16.11 3.76 13.48
CA SER A 184 16.78 2.45 13.51
C SER A 184 18.24 2.46 13.08
N MET A 185 18.68 3.52 12.40
CA MET A 185 20.05 3.71 11.90
C MET A 185 20.90 4.60 12.83
N ASP A 186 20.28 5.29 13.80
CA ASP A 186 20.99 6.08 14.80
C ASP A 186 21.48 5.23 15.99
N CYS A 187 22.59 5.63 16.60
CA CYS A 187 23.17 4.96 17.76
C CYS A 187 22.52 5.33 19.10
N GLY A 188 21.39 6.07 19.09
CA GLY A 188 20.64 6.50 20.26
C GLY A 188 21.07 7.87 20.80
N ALA A 189 21.69 8.70 19.97
CA ALA A 189 22.04 10.06 20.33
C ALA A 189 20.79 10.96 20.34
N PRO A 190 20.66 11.92 21.27
CA PRO A 190 19.56 12.87 21.22
C PRO A 190 19.70 13.78 19.98
N PHE A 191 18.70 13.76 19.11
CA PHE A 191 18.61 14.68 17.97
C PHE A 191 18.65 16.15 18.40
N SER A 192 19.14 17.02 17.52
CA SER A 192 19.19 18.47 17.78
C SER A 192 17.79 19.08 17.89
N GLY A 193 17.67 20.19 18.62
CA GLY A 193 16.40 20.92 18.73
C GLY A 193 15.85 21.38 17.38
N ASP A 194 16.73 21.75 16.46
CA ASP A 194 16.36 22.16 15.10
C ASP A 194 15.80 20.98 14.29
N TYR A 195 16.43 19.80 14.36
CA TYR A 195 15.91 18.57 13.73
C TYR A 195 14.52 18.22 14.26
N ILE A 196 14.33 18.24 15.59
CA ILE A 196 13.02 17.97 16.21
C ILE A 196 11.96 18.99 15.74
N MET A 197 12.33 20.26 15.56
CA MET A 197 11.42 21.30 15.07
C MET A 197 11.05 21.12 13.59
N GLU A 198 12.03 20.78 12.74
CA GLU A 198 11.79 20.52 11.31
C GLU A 198 10.95 19.26 11.11
N GLU A 199 11.21 18.21 11.88
CA GLU A 199 10.48 16.94 11.85
C GLU A 199 9.03 17.10 12.37
N GLU A 200 8.84 17.85 13.48
CA GLU A 200 7.50 18.24 13.94
C GLU A 200 6.72 18.99 12.82
N LYS A 201 7.39 19.92 12.13
CA LYS A 201 6.78 20.67 11.05
C LYS A 201 6.40 19.75 9.89
N ARG A 202 7.32 18.95 9.36
CA ARG A 202 7.10 18.00 8.25
C ARG A 202 5.88 17.11 8.53
N LEU A 203 5.89 16.44 9.68
CA LEU A 203 4.83 15.50 10.08
C LEU A 203 3.49 16.19 10.31
N THR A 204 3.47 17.35 10.97
CA THR A 204 2.20 18.05 11.26
C THR A 204 1.64 18.76 10.03
N GLU A 205 2.45 19.19 9.06
CA GLU A 205 1.98 19.75 7.79
C GLU A 205 1.33 18.67 6.92
N LEU A 206 1.97 17.51 6.73
CA LEU A 206 1.36 16.38 6.02
C LEU A 206 0.09 15.90 6.73
N PHE A 207 0.11 15.73 8.06
CA PHE A 207 -1.09 15.37 8.83
C PHE A 207 -2.26 16.36 8.63
N LYS A 208 -2.00 17.67 8.56
CA LYS A 208 -3.03 18.68 8.24
C LYS A 208 -3.60 18.54 6.82
N LYS A 209 -2.79 18.10 5.83
CA LYS A 209 -3.27 17.78 4.48
C LYS A 209 -4.18 16.55 4.50
N LEU A 210 -3.73 15.46 5.15
CA LEU A 210 -4.51 14.21 5.31
C LEU A 210 -5.87 14.44 5.99
N LEU A 211 -5.95 15.33 7.00
CA LEU A 211 -7.20 15.70 7.66
C LEU A 211 -8.15 16.58 6.83
N LYS A 212 -7.70 17.10 5.67
CA LYS A 212 -8.56 17.72 4.66
C LYS A 212 -9.05 16.66 3.67
N LEU A 213 -8.12 15.88 3.13
CA LEU A 213 -8.36 14.78 2.19
C LEU A 213 -9.39 13.76 2.69
N SER A 214 -9.40 13.46 4.01
CA SER A 214 -10.38 12.57 4.63
C SER A 214 -11.84 13.08 4.63
N LYS A 215 -12.06 14.36 4.33
CA LYS A 215 -13.36 15.04 4.32
C LYS A 215 -13.88 15.31 2.90
N GLU A 216 -13.06 15.07 1.89
CA GLU A 216 -13.43 15.20 0.49
C GLU A 216 -14.39 14.06 0.11
N LYS A 217 -15.44 14.41 -0.65
CA LYS A 217 -16.59 13.54 -0.94
C LYS A 217 -16.25 12.55 -2.05
#